data_AF-A0A6A6NMR2-F1
#
_entry.id   AF-A0A6A6NMR2-F1
#
_cell.length_a   1.000
_cell.length_b   1.000
_cell.length_c   1.000
_cell.angle_alpha   90.00
_cell.angle_beta   90.00
_cell.angle_gamma   90.00
#
_symmetry.space_group_name_H-M   'P 1'
#
loop_
_entity.id
_entity.type
_entity.pdbx_description
1 polymer ?
#
loop_
_entity_poly.entity_id
_entity_poly.type
_entity_poly.pdbx_seq_one_letter_code
_entity_poly.pdbx_strand_id
1 'polypeptide(L)'
;MSDTPSPRNRRERRAAARAAGHSPNRSPNIPMKKPDYDARPKGKTLYDLAAERQELLAKGTPFESGGGGGGDGATTVEDQVETIRQHEQSSFVHADEFGAVDMAVLYTAGLSMLHFMLDVLVYNQYRQNIEWPAIWGRTLRVAPMLFVIIYLLHTQTATIKLGLLRQVLFLGAAVWAGCYMIHAANRHGYFAVMKRVPPIGTLWVWSVIEMQLWFAVASVITVGGFYWWGGYEAF
;
A
#
# COMPACT_ATOMS: atom_id res chain seq x y z
N MET A 1 -62.83 -11.08 32.34
CA MET A 1 -61.85 -11.00 33.45
C MET A 1 -61.17 -12.34 33.57
N SER A 2 -59.92 -12.45 33.13
CA SER A 2 -59.09 -13.65 33.31
C SER A 2 -57.69 -13.19 33.67
N ASP A 3 -57.44 -13.12 34.98
CA ASP A 3 -56.13 -12.85 35.57
C ASP A 3 -55.12 -13.90 35.07
N THR A 4 -54.11 -13.45 34.34
CA THR A 4 -52.95 -14.29 34.03
C THR A 4 -51.84 -13.93 35.02
N PRO A 5 -51.46 -14.80 35.97
CA PRO A 5 -50.48 -14.44 36.98
C PRO A 5 -49.10 -14.21 36.34
N SER A 6 -48.53 -13.03 36.63
CA SER A 6 -47.22 -12.62 36.12
C SER A 6 -46.09 -13.46 36.76
N PRO A 7 -45.20 -14.10 35.97
CA PRO A 7 -44.19 -15.02 36.50
C PRO A 7 -43.05 -14.25 37.20
N ARG A 8 -42.92 -14.44 38.52
CA ARG A 8 -42.00 -13.67 39.38
C ARG A 8 -40.57 -14.21 39.43
N ASN A 9 -40.26 -15.33 38.77
CA ASN A 9 -38.91 -15.93 38.79
C ASN A 9 -38.40 -16.34 37.40
N ARG A 10 -37.11 -16.12 37.12
CA ARG A 10 -36.41 -16.43 35.85
C ARG A 10 -36.59 -17.88 35.42
N ARG A 11 -36.75 -18.80 36.37
CA ARG A 11 -36.93 -20.24 36.12
C ARG A 11 -38.33 -20.56 35.57
N GLU A 12 -39.37 -19.92 36.09
CA GLU A 12 -40.75 -20.06 35.59
C GLU A 12 -40.92 -19.44 34.21
N ARG A 13 -40.27 -18.28 33.97
CA ARG A 13 -40.20 -17.67 32.64
C ARG A 13 -39.59 -18.60 31.59
N ARG A 14 -38.57 -19.37 31.96
CA ARG A 14 -37.91 -20.33 31.07
C ARG A 14 -38.75 -21.59 30.86
N ALA A 15 -39.52 -22.02 31.86
CA ALA A 15 -40.43 -23.16 31.74
C ALA A 15 -41.65 -22.83 30.86
N ALA A 16 -42.26 -21.65 31.04
CA ALA A 16 -43.38 -21.19 30.22
C ALA A 16 -42.97 -21.01 28.74
N ALA A 17 -41.78 -20.48 28.47
CA ALA A 17 -41.26 -20.35 27.10
C ALA A 17 -40.99 -21.72 26.43
N ARG A 18 -40.60 -22.74 27.21
CA ARG A 18 -40.43 -24.11 26.72
C ARG A 18 -41.77 -24.82 26.47
N ALA A 19 -42.76 -24.59 27.34
CA ALA A 19 -44.12 -25.10 27.17
C ALA A 19 -44.87 -24.44 26.00
N ALA A 20 -44.57 -23.17 25.70
CA ALA A 20 -45.18 -22.41 24.61
C ALA A 20 -44.69 -22.84 23.20
N GLY A 21 -43.78 -23.82 23.08
CA GLY A 21 -43.50 -24.51 21.82
C GLY A 21 -43.08 -23.61 20.66
N HIS A 22 -42.37 -22.51 20.90
CA HIS A 22 -41.99 -21.56 19.86
C HIS A 22 -40.83 -22.13 19.02
N SER A 23 -41.18 -22.83 17.94
CA SER A 23 -40.22 -23.23 16.91
C SER A 23 -39.78 -21.99 16.11
N PRO A 24 -38.47 -21.77 15.87
CA PRO A 24 -37.96 -20.60 15.15
C PRO A 24 -38.34 -20.59 13.66
N ASN A 25 -39.05 -21.60 13.16
CA ASN A 25 -39.39 -21.76 11.75
C ASN A 25 -40.88 -21.49 11.42
N ARG A 26 -41.58 -20.71 12.26
CA ARG A 26 -42.96 -20.28 11.96
C ARG A 26 -42.92 -18.93 11.26
N SER A 27 -43.16 -18.93 9.95
CA SER A 27 -43.36 -17.69 9.19
C SER A 27 -44.53 -16.91 9.78
N PRO A 28 -44.39 -15.59 10.05
CA PRO A 28 -45.52 -14.78 10.48
C PRO A 28 -46.59 -14.81 9.38
N ASN A 29 -47.84 -15.08 9.75
CA ASN A 29 -48.98 -15.03 8.83
C ASN A 29 -49.29 -13.56 8.52
N ILE A 30 -48.56 -13.00 7.55
CA ILE A 30 -48.72 -11.62 7.10
C ILE A 30 -49.96 -11.57 6.21
N PRO A 31 -51.03 -10.84 6.60
CA PRO A 31 -52.22 -10.72 5.76
C PRO A 31 -51.85 -10.07 4.42
N MET A 32 -52.14 -10.77 3.32
CA MET A 32 -51.92 -10.30 1.95
C MET A 32 -52.89 -9.15 1.61
N LYS A 33 -52.62 -7.96 2.12
CA LYS A 33 -53.22 -6.73 1.61
C LYS A 33 -52.28 -6.18 0.53
N LYS A 34 -52.71 -6.22 -0.73
CA LYS A 34 -51.95 -5.61 -1.82
C LYS A 34 -51.88 -4.09 -1.58
N PRO A 35 -50.69 -3.46 -1.72
CA PRO A 35 -50.58 -2.01 -1.73
C PRO A 35 -51.44 -1.43 -2.86
N ASP A 36 -52.00 -0.25 -2.64
CA ASP A 36 -52.70 0.51 -3.68
C ASP A 36 -51.65 1.07 -4.67
N TYR A 37 -51.66 0.55 -5.90
CA TYR A 37 -50.66 0.90 -6.92
C TYR A 37 -51.00 2.20 -7.67
N ASP A 38 -52.25 2.65 -7.58
CA ASP A 38 -52.73 3.86 -8.25
C ASP A 38 -52.62 5.10 -7.35
N ALA A 39 -52.28 4.90 -6.08
CA ALA A 39 -52.05 5.98 -5.12
C ALA A 39 -50.76 6.73 -5.47
N ARG A 40 -50.90 7.92 -6.06
CA ARG A 40 -49.79 8.85 -6.29
C ARG A 40 -49.09 9.15 -4.95
N PRO A 41 -47.75 9.06 -4.86
CA PRO A 41 -47.03 9.24 -3.60
C PRO A 41 -47.33 10.61 -2.99
N LYS A 42 -47.68 10.62 -1.69
CA LYS A 42 -47.90 11.86 -0.93
C LYS A 42 -46.55 12.48 -0.58
N GLY A 43 -45.99 13.24 -1.52
CA GLY A 43 -44.73 13.96 -1.35
C GLY A 43 -44.17 14.44 -2.68
N LYS A 44 -43.17 15.34 -2.64
CA LYS A 44 -42.40 15.71 -3.84
C LYS A 44 -41.80 14.44 -4.44
N THR A 45 -42.05 14.18 -5.71
CA THR A 45 -41.44 13.04 -6.38
C THR A 45 -39.96 13.32 -6.63
N LEU A 46 -39.17 12.27 -6.85
CA LEU A 46 -37.76 12.43 -7.20
C LEU A 46 -37.58 13.27 -8.48
N TYR A 47 -38.54 13.19 -9.40
CA TYR A 47 -38.55 14.02 -10.61
C TYR A 47 -38.79 15.49 -10.28
N ASP A 48 -39.71 15.79 -9.35
CA ASP A 48 -39.95 17.17 -8.91
C ASP A 48 -38.73 17.73 -8.16
N LEU A 49 -38.08 16.90 -7.34
CA LEU A 49 -36.86 17.27 -6.61
C LEU A 49 -35.68 17.51 -7.58
N ALA A 50 -35.56 16.68 -8.63
CA ALA A 50 -34.53 16.82 -9.64
C ALA A 50 -34.73 18.09 -10.48
N ALA A 51 -35.97 18.39 -10.86
CA ALA A 51 -36.32 19.62 -11.58
C ALA A 51 -36.00 20.86 -10.72
N GLU A 52 -36.38 20.85 -9.45
CA GLU A 52 -36.08 21.94 -8.51
C GLU A 52 -34.55 22.13 -8.34
N ARG A 53 -33.78 21.04 -8.24
CA ARG A 53 -32.31 21.10 -8.17
C ARG A 53 -31.69 21.62 -9.46
N GLN A 54 -32.21 21.23 -10.62
CA GLN A 54 -31.72 21.70 -11.90
C GLN A 54 -31.99 23.20 -12.12
N GLU A 55 -33.12 23.70 -11.64
CA GLU A 55 -33.41 25.15 -11.61
C GLU A 55 -32.48 25.92 -10.66
N LEU A 56 -32.14 25.34 -9.50
CA LEU A 56 -31.19 25.94 -8.56
C LEU A 56 -29.76 25.96 -9.11
N LEU A 57 -29.36 24.92 -9.85
CA LEU A 57 -28.10 24.87 -10.58
C LEU A 57 -28.05 25.94 -11.68
N ALA A 58 -29.13 26.13 -12.44
CA ALA A 58 -29.24 27.18 -13.45
C ALA A 58 -29.20 28.59 -12.84
N LYS A 59 -29.67 28.76 -11.60
CA LYS A 59 -29.59 30.01 -10.83
C LYS A 59 -28.22 30.24 -10.16
N GLY A 60 -27.28 29.30 -10.27
CA GLY A 60 -25.90 29.44 -9.78
C GLY A 60 -25.73 29.17 -8.27
N THR A 61 -26.72 28.60 -7.59
CA THR A 61 -26.64 28.21 -6.17
C THR A 61 -26.83 26.70 -6.02
N PRO A 62 -25.78 25.89 -6.26
CA PRO A 62 -25.88 24.43 -6.24
C PRO A 62 -26.20 23.84 -4.86
N PHE A 63 -25.83 24.54 -3.77
CA PHE A 63 -25.97 24.07 -2.39
C PHE A 63 -26.50 25.20 -1.49
N GLU A 64 -27.40 24.89 -0.55
CA GLU A 64 -27.78 25.84 0.49
C GLU A 64 -26.54 26.14 1.36
N SER A 65 -26.20 27.42 1.52
CA SER A 65 -25.09 27.87 2.37
C SER A 65 -25.48 27.76 3.84
N GLY A 66 -25.56 26.53 4.35
CA GLY A 66 -25.67 26.24 5.76
C GLY A 66 -24.30 26.32 6.44
N GLY A 67 -23.87 27.54 6.77
CA GLY A 67 -22.85 27.79 7.79
C GLY A 67 -21.40 27.94 7.32
N GLY A 68 -21.01 29.20 7.05
CA GLY A 68 -19.72 29.76 7.47
C GLY A 68 -18.46 29.39 6.67
N GLY A 69 -18.05 30.30 5.78
CA GLY A 69 -16.67 30.40 5.28
C GLY A 69 -16.62 30.60 3.77
N GLY A 70 -16.33 31.82 3.33
CA GLY A 70 -16.42 32.24 1.93
C GLY A 70 -15.31 31.72 1.02
N GLY A 71 -15.57 31.84 -0.29
CA GLY A 71 -14.63 31.55 -1.36
C GLY A 71 -15.35 31.57 -2.71
N ASP A 72 -15.31 32.72 -3.38
CA ASP A 72 -15.77 32.91 -4.75
C ASP A 72 -15.09 31.93 -5.73
N GLY A 73 -15.86 31.35 -6.65
CA GLY A 73 -15.29 30.59 -7.76
C GLY A 73 -16.33 29.81 -8.56
N ALA A 74 -16.77 30.36 -9.68
CA ALA A 74 -17.48 29.61 -10.71
C ALA A 74 -16.53 28.53 -11.27
N THR A 75 -16.75 27.27 -10.88
CA THR A 75 -15.97 26.13 -11.38
C THR A 75 -16.67 25.55 -12.60
N THR A 76 -16.02 25.68 -13.76
CA THR A 76 -16.46 25.09 -15.04
C THR A 76 -16.45 23.56 -14.93
N VAL A 77 -17.32 22.88 -15.69
CA VAL A 77 -17.46 21.40 -15.68
C VAL A 77 -16.12 20.67 -15.95
N GLU A 78 -15.19 21.30 -16.66
CA GLU A 78 -13.82 20.78 -16.86
C GLU A 78 -13.04 20.65 -15.54
N ASP A 79 -13.20 21.61 -14.63
CA ASP A 79 -12.55 21.66 -13.32
C ASP A 79 -13.05 20.53 -12.40
N GLN A 80 -14.33 20.15 -12.54
CA GLN A 80 -14.91 19.00 -11.82
C GLN A 80 -14.42 17.65 -12.37
N VAL A 81 -14.20 17.52 -13.69
CA VAL A 81 -13.65 16.29 -14.28
C VAL A 81 -12.19 16.10 -13.90
N GLU A 82 -11.42 17.18 -13.82
CA GLU A 82 -10.03 17.15 -13.35
C GLU A 82 -9.97 16.84 -11.85
N THR A 83 -10.86 17.44 -11.04
CA THR A 83 -11.01 17.11 -9.61
C THR A 83 -11.40 15.64 -9.39
N ILE A 84 -12.31 15.06 -10.17
CA ILE A 84 -12.72 13.65 -10.04
C ILE A 84 -11.58 12.70 -10.45
N ARG A 85 -10.85 13.00 -11.53
CA ARG A 85 -9.65 12.23 -11.91
C ARG A 85 -8.56 12.30 -10.84
N GLN A 86 -8.38 13.49 -10.26
CA GLN A 86 -7.46 13.71 -9.16
C GLN A 86 -7.93 12.99 -7.90
N HIS A 87 -9.23 12.90 -7.65
CA HIS A 87 -9.84 12.20 -6.51
C HIS A 87 -9.80 10.68 -6.65
N GLU A 88 -9.88 10.12 -7.86
CA GLU A 88 -9.76 8.68 -8.12
C GLU A 88 -8.29 8.23 -8.02
N GLN A 89 -7.36 9.03 -8.54
CA GLN A 89 -5.92 8.79 -8.38
C GLN A 89 -5.45 9.05 -6.94
N SER A 90 -6.08 9.99 -6.23
CA SER A 90 -5.85 10.24 -4.80
C SER A 90 -6.66 9.34 -3.86
N SER A 91 -7.60 8.52 -4.34
CA SER A 91 -8.33 7.56 -3.48
C SER A 91 -7.62 6.21 -3.38
N PHE A 92 -6.85 5.82 -4.40
CA PHE A 92 -5.85 4.75 -4.25
C PHE A 92 -4.59 5.24 -3.49
N VAL A 93 -4.36 6.56 -3.53
CA VAL A 93 -3.25 7.28 -2.89
C VAL A 93 -3.81 8.34 -1.94
N HIS A 94 -4.70 7.98 -0.99
CA HIS A 94 -5.04 8.89 0.12
C HIS A 94 -3.85 8.85 1.08
N ALA A 95 -2.83 9.58 0.64
CA ALA A 95 -1.54 9.81 1.24
C ALA A 95 -1.61 11.02 2.18
N ASP A 96 -2.58 10.99 3.11
CA ASP A 96 -2.38 11.69 4.36
C ASP A 96 -1.77 10.67 5.31
N GLU A 97 -0.46 10.81 5.52
CA GLU A 97 0.29 10.24 6.66
C GLU A 97 0.89 8.84 6.53
N PHE A 98 1.42 8.45 5.35
CA PHE A 98 2.54 7.49 5.37
C PHE A 98 3.77 8.20 5.95
N GLY A 99 4.00 8.01 7.24
CA GLY A 99 5.16 8.58 7.92
C GLY A 99 6.47 8.06 7.32
N ALA A 100 7.59 8.70 7.66
CA ALA A 100 8.93 8.22 7.27
C ALA A 100 9.15 6.76 7.70
N VAL A 101 8.49 6.33 8.78
CA VAL A 101 8.48 4.94 9.26
C VAL A 101 7.75 4.02 8.29
N ASP A 102 6.56 4.39 7.83
CA ASP A 102 5.74 3.51 6.99
C ASP A 102 6.41 3.28 5.63
N MET A 103 6.96 4.34 5.05
CA MET A 103 7.79 4.23 3.85
C MET A 103 9.01 3.34 4.11
N ALA A 104 9.73 3.53 5.22
CA ALA A 104 10.88 2.68 5.55
C ALA A 104 10.47 1.21 5.72
N VAL A 105 9.32 0.92 6.32
CA VAL A 105 8.79 -0.44 6.45
C VAL A 105 8.51 -1.05 5.08
N LEU A 106 7.84 -0.32 4.19
CA LEU A 106 7.52 -0.80 2.85
C LEU A 106 8.79 -1.09 2.02
N TYR A 107 9.75 -0.17 2.03
CA TYR A 107 11.04 -0.37 1.37
C TYR A 107 11.82 -1.54 1.96
N THR A 108 11.83 -1.67 3.29
CA THR A 108 12.52 -2.77 3.96
C THR A 108 11.86 -4.11 3.63
N ALA A 109 10.54 -4.18 3.60
CA ALA A 109 9.82 -5.39 3.22
C ALA A 109 10.15 -5.81 1.78
N GLY A 110 10.09 -4.86 0.83
CA GLY A 110 10.45 -5.12 -0.57
C GLY A 110 11.91 -5.53 -0.75
N LEU A 111 12.84 -4.85 -0.08
CA LEU A 111 14.27 -5.17 -0.15
C LEU A 111 14.63 -6.45 0.59
N SER A 112 13.93 -6.80 1.67
CA SER A 112 14.10 -8.08 2.35
C SER A 112 13.65 -9.24 1.48
N MET A 113 12.54 -9.07 0.75
CA MET A 113 12.08 -10.05 -0.23
C MET A 113 13.07 -10.19 -1.40
N LEU A 114 13.58 -9.07 -1.92
CA LEU A 114 14.64 -9.07 -2.95
C LEU A 114 15.90 -9.78 -2.45
N HIS A 115 16.37 -9.47 -1.24
CA HIS A 115 17.54 -10.10 -0.63
C HIS A 115 17.36 -11.61 -0.50
N PHE A 116 16.21 -12.05 0.00
CA PHE A 116 15.88 -13.47 0.13
C PHE A 116 15.89 -14.16 -1.24
N MET A 117 15.27 -13.54 -2.25
CA MET A 117 15.24 -14.05 -3.61
C MET A 117 16.65 -14.18 -4.20
N LEU A 118 17.49 -13.15 -4.05
CA LEU A 118 18.88 -13.17 -4.50
C LEU A 118 19.68 -14.26 -3.79
N ASP A 119 19.45 -14.49 -2.49
CA ASP A 119 20.11 -15.56 -1.75
C ASP A 119 19.73 -16.95 -2.31
N VAL A 120 18.44 -17.19 -2.54
CA VAL A 120 17.96 -18.44 -3.17
C VAL A 120 18.53 -18.62 -4.59
N LEU A 121 18.55 -17.55 -5.39
CA LEU A 121 19.10 -17.57 -6.75
C LEU A 121 20.57 -17.98 -6.77
N VAL A 122 21.39 -17.43 -5.88
CA VAL A 122 22.82 -17.77 -5.85
C VAL A 122 23.04 -19.25 -5.47
N TYR A 123 22.26 -19.81 -4.54
CA TYR A 123 22.32 -21.25 -4.26
C TYR A 123 21.97 -22.11 -5.49
N ASN A 124 20.95 -21.69 -6.24
CA ASN A 124 20.53 -22.37 -7.46
C ASN A 124 21.58 -22.26 -8.58
N GLN A 125 22.20 -21.09 -8.76
CA GLN A 125 23.24 -20.85 -9.78
C GLN A 125 24.44 -21.78 -9.63
N TYR A 126 24.84 -22.07 -8.39
CA TYR A 126 25.98 -22.95 -8.09
C TYR A 126 25.57 -24.40 -7.77
N ARG A 127 24.31 -24.77 -8.00
CA ARG A 127 23.74 -26.10 -7.73
C ARG A 127 24.11 -26.65 -6.34
N GLN A 128 24.06 -25.81 -5.32
CA GLN A 128 24.29 -26.25 -3.93
C GLN A 128 22.98 -26.63 -3.24
N ASN A 129 23.07 -27.52 -2.26
CA ASN A 129 21.91 -27.85 -1.42
C ASN A 129 21.50 -26.62 -0.60
N ILE A 130 20.21 -26.31 -0.62
CA ILE A 130 19.65 -25.13 0.03
C ILE A 130 19.61 -25.36 1.54
N GLU A 131 20.45 -24.62 2.26
CA GLU A 131 20.45 -24.57 3.73
C GLU A 131 19.41 -23.53 4.21
N TRP A 132 18.13 -23.92 4.23
CA TRP A 132 17.03 -23.04 4.64
C TRP A 132 17.25 -22.28 5.96
N PRO A 133 17.76 -22.91 7.05
CA PRO A 133 18.00 -22.19 8.30
C PRO A 133 19.06 -21.08 8.16
N ALA A 134 20.07 -21.29 7.32
CA ALA A 134 21.14 -20.32 7.09
C ALA A 134 20.64 -19.11 6.26
N ILE A 135 19.75 -19.33 5.31
CA ILE A 135 19.11 -18.29 4.49
C ILE A 135 18.18 -17.43 5.35
N TRP A 136 17.30 -18.07 6.13
CA TRP A 136 16.44 -17.35 7.08
C TRP A 136 17.26 -16.56 8.09
N GLY A 137 18.26 -17.18 8.70
CA GLY A 137 19.14 -16.53 9.68
C GLY A 137 19.90 -15.31 9.12
N ARG A 138 20.32 -15.35 7.85
CA ARG A 138 20.93 -14.19 7.18
C ARG A 138 19.91 -13.12 6.83
N THR A 139 18.78 -13.50 6.25
CA THR A 139 17.71 -12.57 5.86
C THR A 139 17.20 -11.78 7.07
N LEU A 140 16.92 -12.47 8.19
CA LEU A 140 16.50 -11.85 9.45
C LEU A 140 17.57 -10.96 10.08
N ARG A 141 18.85 -11.25 9.84
CA ARG A 141 19.96 -10.41 10.34
C ARG A 141 20.16 -9.16 9.49
N VAL A 142 19.94 -9.26 8.18
CA VAL A 142 20.08 -8.15 7.23
C VAL A 142 18.86 -7.22 7.27
N ALA A 143 17.66 -7.73 7.51
CA ALA A 143 16.43 -6.94 7.57
C ALA A 143 16.48 -5.70 8.50
N PRO A 144 16.87 -5.80 9.78
CA PRO A 144 16.96 -4.61 10.65
C PRO A 144 18.08 -3.66 10.22
N MET A 145 19.16 -4.17 9.63
CA MET A 145 20.24 -3.35 9.09
C MET A 145 19.75 -2.51 7.90
N LEU A 146 19.00 -3.12 6.98
CA LEU A 146 18.36 -2.42 5.87
C LEU A 146 17.34 -1.40 6.38
N PHE A 147 16.52 -1.76 7.37
CA PHE A 147 15.56 -0.84 7.98
C PHE A 147 16.22 0.43 8.50
N VAL A 148 17.29 0.30 9.28
CA VAL A 148 18.01 1.46 9.83
C VAL A 148 18.62 2.30 8.71
N ILE A 149 19.27 1.69 7.73
CA ILE A 149 19.90 2.41 6.61
C ILE A 149 18.85 3.17 5.80
N ILE A 150 17.73 2.53 5.47
CA ILE A 150 16.63 3.13 4.69
C ILE A 150 15.97 4.25 5.50
N TYR A 151 15.64 4.00 6.77
CA TYR A 151 15.02 4.99 7.64
C TYR A 151 15.87 6.25 7.79
N LEU A 152 17.19 6.09 7.94
CA LEU A 152 18.12 7.21 8.04
C LEU A 152 18.21 8.00 6.72
N LEU A 153 18.29 7.32 5.57
CA LEU A 153 18.39 8.02 4.28
C LEU A 153 17.06 8.62 3.79
N HIS A 154 15.93 8.07 4.25
CA HIS A 154 14.59 8.52 3.86
C HIS A 154 14.00 9.57 4.83
N THR A 155 14.63 9.84 5.97
CA THR A 155 14.18 10.90 6.88
C THR A 155 14.09 12.24 6.15
N GLN A 156 12.89 12.86 6.15
CA GLN A 156 12.56 14.06 5.36
C GLN A 156 13.56 15.21 5.56
N THR A 157 14.10 15.37 6.76
CA THR A 157 15.06 16.42 7.11
C THR A 157 16.43 16.25 6.44
N ALA A 158 16.86 15.01 6.18
CA ALA A 158 18.12 14.72 5.49
C ALA A 158 17.96 14.89 3.97
N THR A 159 16.82 14.48 3.42
CA THR A 159 16.51 14.59 1.99
C THR A 159 16.50 16.03 1.47
N ILE A 160 15.92 16.96 2.23
CA ILE A 160 15.82 18.37 1.80
C ILE A 160 17.19 19.08 1.85
N LYS A 161 18.03 18.77 2.83
CA LYS A 161 19.30 19.48 3.04
C LYS A 161 20.47 18.91 2.23
N LEU A 162 20.41 17.62 1.87
CA LEU A 162 21.55 16.89 1.30
C LEU A 162 21.29 16.41 -0.12
N GLY A 163 20.31 16.96 -0.85
CA GLY A 163 19.85 16.44 -2.15
C GLY A 163 20.98 15.98 -3.08
N LEU A 164 21.94 16.85 -3.40
CA LEU A 164 23.08 16.49 -4.27
C LEU A 164 24.07 15.54 -3.60
N LEU A 165 24.36 15.72 -2.30
CA LEU A 165 25.26 14.83 -1.55
C LEU A 165 24.70 13.40 -1.52
N ARG A 166 23.39 13.25 -1.32
CA ARG A 166 22.68 11.97 -1.33
C ARG A 166 22.82 11.28 -2.69
N GLN A 167 22.65 12.03 -3.78
CA GLN A 167 22.84 11.50 -5.14
C GLN A 167 24.28 11.03 -5.39
N VAL A 168 25.27 11.80 -4.94
CA VAL A 168 26.69 11.41 -5.05
C VAL A 168 27.02 10.19 -4.17
N LEU A 169 26.45 10.11 -2.96
CA LEU A 169 26.61 8.95 -2.08
C LEU A 169 26.01 7.68 -2.70
N PHE A 170 24.80 7.77 -3.25
CA PHE A 170 24.18 6.65 -3.97
C PHE A 170 24.93 6.27 -5.24
N LEU A 171 25.45 7.25 -5.98
CA LEU A 171 26.30 7.00 -7.14
C LEU A 171 27.56 6.23 -6.74
N GLY A 172 28.26 6.69 -5.70
CA GLY A 172 29.45 6.03 -5.17
C GLY A 172 29.15 4.63 -4.65
N ALA A 173 28.07 4.47 -3.88
CA ALA A 173 27.63 3.17 -3.38
C ALA A 173 27.26 2.21 -4.52
N ALA A 174 26.57 2.69 -5.56
CA ALA A 174 26.18 1.88 -6.71
C ALA A 174 27.40 1.41 -7.52
N VAL A 175 28.34 2.31 -7.80
CA VAL A 175 29.58 1.97 -8.52
C VAL A 175 30.43 1.01 -7.70
N TRP A 176 30.62 1.29 -6.40
CA TRP A 176 31.38 0.42 -5.52
C TRP A 176 30.76 -0.97 -5.39
N ALA A 177 29.44 -1.06 -5.14
CA ALA A 177 28.73 -2.32 -5.00
C ALA A 177 28.73 -3.12 -6.30
N GLY A 178 28.49 -2.47 -7.45
CA GLY A 178 28.51 -3.11 -8.77
C GLY A 178 29.89 -3.67 -9.13
N CYS A 179 30.95 -2.85 -9.01
CA CYS A 179 32.31 -3.28 -9.28
C CYS A 179 32.78 -4.38 -8.30
N TYR A 180 32.45 -4.25 -7.01
CA TYR A 180 32.79 -5.27 -6.02
C TYR A 180 32.07 -6.59 -6.29
N MET A 181 30.80 -6.56 -6.68
CA MET A 181 30.03 -7.77 -7.00
C MET A 181 30.63 -8.51 -8.20
N ILE A 182 30.99 -7.79 -9.27
CA ILE A 182 31.68 -8.37 -10.44
C ILE A 182 33.02 -8.98 -10.03
N HIS A 183 33.81 -8.25 -9.22
CA HIS A 183 35.09 -8.75 -8.74
C HIS A 183 34.93 -9.99 -7.86
N ALA A 184 33.98 -9.97 -6.93
CA ALA A 184 33.71 -11.07 -6.02
C ALA A 184 33.22 -12.32 -6.75
N ALA A 185 32.35 -12.17 -7.74
CA ALA A 185 31.83 -13.27 -8.54
C ALA A 185 32.92 -13.96 -9.37
N ASN A 186 33.95 -13.21 -9.81
CA ASN A 186 35.04 -13.74 -10.64
C ASN A 186 36.26 -14.25 -9.84
N ARG A 187 36.59 -13.63 -8.69
CA ARG A 187 37.80 -13.97 -7.92
C ARG A 187 37.58 -14.81 -6.68
N HIS A 188 36.35 -14.91 -6.17
CA HIS A 188 36.10 -15.65 -4.95
C HIS A 188 35.43 -16.99 -5.24
N GLY A 189 35.78 -18.00 -4.42
CA GLY A 189 35.09 -19.29 -4.47
C GLY A 189 33.61 -19.14 -4.13
N TYR A 190 32.80 -20.08 -4.63
CA TYR A 190 31.33 -20.02 -4.57
C TYR A 190 30.76 -19.72 -3.16
N PHE A 191 31.35 -20.26 -2.08
CA PHE A 191 30.89 -20.00 -0.71
C PHE A 191 30.99 -18.53 -0.29
N ALA A 192 32.04 -17.83 -0.74
CA ALA A 192 32.21 -16.42 -0.44
C ALA A 192 31.22 -15.57 -1.25
N VAL A 193 30.94 -15.97 -2.50
CA VAL A 193 29.91 -15.36 -3.35
C VAL A 193 28.53 -15.49 -2.72
N MET A 194 28.13 -16.70 -2.31
CA MET A 194 26.86 -16.97 -1.64
C MET A 194 26.61 -16.13 -0.40
N LYS A 195 27.65 -15.87 0.40
CA LYS A 195 27.49 -15.12 1.65
C LYS A 195 27.51 -13.60 1.46
N ARG A 196 28.16 -13.09 0.41
CA ARG A 196 28.43 -11.66 0.23
C ARG A 196 27.61 -11.01 -0.89
N VAL A 197 27.32 -11.73 -1.96
CA VAL A 197 26.62 -11.17 -3.12
C VAL A 197 25.15 -10.84 -2.85
N PRO A 198 24.35 -11.67 -2.16
CA PRO A 198 22.94 -11.32 -1.92
C PRO A 198 22.72 -9.96 -1.21
N PRO A 199 23.40 -9.63 -0.09
CA PRO A 199 23.23 -8.32 0.53
C PRO A 199 23.82 -7.18 -0.32
N ILE A 200 24.96 -7.39 -0.98
CA ILE A 200 25.59 -6.34 -1.81
C ILE A 200 24.77 -6.05 -3.06
N GLY A 201 24.23 -7.08 -3.71
CA GLY A 201 23.33 -6.94 -4.85
C GLY A 201 22.04 -6.22 -4.49
N THR A 202 21.49 -6.48 -3.30
CA THR A 202 20.32 -5.76 -2.78
C THR A 202 20.62 -4.27 -2.60
N LEU A 203 21.77 -3.94 -1.99
CA LEU A 203 22.22 -2.55 -1.82
C LEU A 203 22.49 -1.87 -3.16
N TRP A 204 23.05 -2.59 -4.13
CA TRP A 204 23.30 -2.06 -5.47
C TRP A 204 21.99 -1.69 -6.18
N VAL A 205 21.02 -2.62 -6.22
CA VAL A 205 19.70 -2.37 -6.82
C VAL A 205 18.99 -1.21 -6.14
N TRP A 206 18.99 -1.19 -4.80
CA TRP A 206 18.41 -0.07 -4.05
C TRP A 206 19.06 1.27 -4.39
N SER A 207 20.40 1.32 -4.46
CA SER A 207 21.14 2.54 -4.80
C SER A 207 20.83 3.05 -6.21
N VAL A 208 20.57 2.14 -7.17
CA VAL A 208 20.19 2.50 -8.54
C VAL A 208 18.77 3.06 -8.59
N ILE A 209 17.82 2.48 -7.84
CA ILE A 209 16.41 2.89 -7.82
C ILE A 209 16.23 4.26 -7.17
N GLU A 210 16.99 4.58 -6.12
CA GLU A 210 16.84 5.84 -5.36
C GLU A 210 17.51 7.06 -6.04
N MET A 211 18.28 6.81 -7.09
CA MET A 211 19.09 7.81 -7.78
C MET A 211 18.35 8.38 -9.01
N GLN A 212 18.63 9.64 -9.38
CA GLN A 212 18.06 10.22 -10.59
C GLN A 212 18.53 9.47 -11.84
N LEU A 213 17.66 9.40 -12.85
CA LEU A 213 17.86 8.61 -14.07
C LEU A 213 19.25 8.80 -14.70
N TRP A 214 19.73 10.04 -14.81
CA TRP A 214 21.03 10.32 -15.43
C TRP A 214 22.21 9.74 -14.65
N PHE A 215 22.21 9.87 -13.32
CA PHE A 215 23.26 9.28 -12.49
C PHE A 215 23.15 7.74 -12.45
N ALA A 216 21.95 7.18 -12.53
CA ALA A 216 21.72 5.74 -12.65
C ALA A 216 22.30 5.17 -13.94
N VAL A 217 22.05 5.82 -15.08
CA VAL A 217 22.66 5.43 -16.35
C VAL A 217 24.19 5.56 -16.27
N ALA A 218 24.71 6.65 -15.70
CA ALA A 218 26.15 6.85 -15.55
C ALA A 218 26.81 5.78 -14.67
N SER A 219 26.17 5.36 -13.58
CA SER A 219 26.71 4.32 -12.69
C SER A 219 26.79 2.97 -13.40
N VAL A 220 25.75 2.58 -14.13
CA VAL A 220 25.71 1.32 -14.89
C VAL A 220 26.74 1.32 -16.01
N ILE A 221 26.87 2.43 -16.76
CA ILE A 221 27.91 2.57 -17.78
C ILE A 221 29.31 2.44 -17.16
N THR A 222 29.54 3.05 -16.00
CA THR A 222 30.83 2.98 -15.31
C THR A 222 31.16 1.55 -14.88
N VAL A 223 30.19 0.84 -14.31
CA VAL A 223 30.33 -0.57 -13.90
C VAL A 223 30.53 -1.49 -15.12
N GLY A 224 29.80 -1.25 -16.21
CA GLY A 224 29.98 -1.98 -17.47
C GLY A 224 31.34 -1.72 -18.13
N GLY A 225 31.83 -0.48 -18.07
CA GLY A 225 33.18 -0.13 -18.50
C GLY A 225 34.26 -0.83 -17.66
N PHE A 226 34.08 -0.90 -16.34
CA PHE A 226 34.96 -1.66 -15.46
C PHE A 226 34.95 -3.16 -15.78
N TYR A 227 33.79 -3.73 -16.08
CA TYR A 227 33.68 -5.11 -16.54
C TYR A 227 34.51 -5.36 -17.80
N TRP A 228 34.34 -4.51 -18.82
CA TRP A 228 35.04 -4.65 -20.09
C TRP A 228 36.56 -4.48 -19.94
N TRP A 229 37.00 -3.49 -19.16
CA TRP A 229 38.42 -3.24 -18.96
C TRP A 229 39.08 -4.30 -18.07
N GLY A 230 38.34 -4.88 -17.13
CA GLY A 230 38.83 -5.91 -16.22
C GLY A 230 39.06 -7.27 -16.86
N GLY A 231 38.60 -7.49 -18.11
CA GLY A 231 38.76 -8.77 -18.80
C GLY A 231 38.06 -9.94 -18.11
N TYR A 232 36.99 -9.66 -17.35
CA TYR A 232 36.22 -10.68 -16.64
C TYR A 232 35.38 -11.50 -17.63
N GLU A 233 35.34 -12.83 -17.47
CA GLU A 233 34.47 -13.68 -18.29
C GLU A 233 32.99 -13.45 -17.92
N ALA A 234 32.11 -13.53 -18.92
CA ALA A 234 30.68 -13.57 -18.67
C ALA A 234 30.33 -14.95 -18.07
N PHE A 235 29.66 -14.95 -16.93
CA PHE A 235 29.25 -16.13 -16.16
C PHE A 235 28.45 -17.15 -16.99
#